data_AF-A0A926ENU0-F1
#
_entry.id   AF-A0A926ENU0-F1
#
_cell.length_a   1.000
_cell.length_b   1.000
_cell.length_c   1.000
_cell.angle_alpha   90.00
_cell.angle_beta   90.00
_cell.angle_gamma   90.00
#
_symmetry.space_group_name_H-M   'P 1'
#
loop_
_entity.id
_entity.type
_entity.pdbx_description
1 polymer ?
#
loop_
_entity_poly.entity_id
_entity_poly.type
_entity_poly.pdbx_seq_one_letter_code
_entity_poly.pdbx_strand_id
1 'polypeptide(L)' 'MNIANALKDMKKPDTTQKALFATVEEVTEEGIKIRVDGEEEVRQTYYNSLANVDVKDRVYIQYVSGTILIIGRLMYKKG' A
#
# COMPACT_ATOMS: atom_id res chain seq x y z
N MET A 1 3.44 -1.19 40.89
CA MET A 1 3.24 -0.82 39.47
C MET A 1 1.93 -1.47 39.02
N ASN A 2 0.91 -0.68 38.68
CA ASN A 2 -0.46 -1.17 38.49
C ASN A 2 -0.70 -1.54 37.02
N ILE A 3 -0.97 -2.82 36.72
CA ILE A 3 -1.08 -3.37 35.35
C ILE A 3 -2.13 -2.60 34.51
N ALA A 4 -3.16 -2.07 35.18
CA ALA A 4 -4.21 -1.27 34.57
C ALA A 4 -3.71 0.03 33.89
N ASN A 5 -2.58 0.59 34.32
CA ASN A 5 -2.01 1.79 33.69
C ASN A 5 -1.17 1.44 32.46
N ALA A 6 -0.47 0.30 32.46
CA ALA A 6 0.32 -0.15 31.30
C ALA A 6 -0.55 -0.46 30.07
N LEU A 7 -1.82 -0.84 30.28
CA LEU A 7 -2.79 -1.12 29.21
C LEU A 7 -3.42 0.15 28.61
N LYS A 8 -3.37 1.30 29.31
CA LYS A 8 -3.92 2.57 28.79
C LYS A 8 -3.00 3.24 27.77
N ASP A 9 -1.70 3.00 27.88
CA ASP A 9 -0.69 3.54 26.96
C ASP A 9 -0.46 2.65 25.74
N MET A 10 -1.06 1.45 25.70
CA MET A 10 -1.29 0.71 24.46
C MET A 10 -2.39 1.41 23.66
N LYS A 11 -2.14 2.66 23.24
CA LYS A 11 -2.82 3.20 22.06
C LYS A 11 -2.60 2.17 20.96
N LYS A 12 -3.66 1.45 20.58
CA LYS A 12 -3.67 0.70 19.32
C LYS A 12 -3.13 1.70 18.29
N PRO A 13 -2.08 1.36 17.51
CA PRO A 13 -1.66 2.23 16.44
C PRO A 13 -2.93 2.59 15.66
N ASP A 14 -3.13 3.88 15.39
CA ASP A 14 -4.25 4.32 14.58
C ASP A 14 -4.02 3.73 13.17
N THR A 15 -4.49 2.50 12.98
CA THR A 15 -4.34 1.72 11.75
C THR A 15 -5.25 2.24 10.66
N THR A 16 -5.92 3.37 10.87
CA THR A 16 -6.66 4.09 9.85
C THR A 16 -5.72 4.87 8.94
N GLN A 17 -4.58 4.27 8.55
CA GLN A 17 -3.94 4.67 7.32
C GLN A 17 -4.93 4.32 6.21
N LYS A 18 -5.64 5.34 5.72
CA LYS A 18 -6.55 5.19 4.58
C LYS A 18 -5.82 4.36 3.53
N ALA A 19 -6.43 3.25 3.17
CA ALA A 19 -6.06 2.52 1.98
C ALA A 19 -5.87 3.50 0.83
N LEU A 20 -4.66 3.53 0.28
CA LEU A 20 -4.39 4.32 -0.91
C LEU A 20 -4.49 3.39 -2.11
N PHE A 21 -5.13 3.88 -3.17
CA PHE A 21 -5.11 3.21 -4.47
C PHE A 21 -3.93 3.75 -5.25
N ALA A 22 -3.35 2.92 -6.11
CA ALA A 22 -2.29 3.33 -7.01
C ALA A 22 -2.43 2.65 -8.36
N THR A 23 -1.84 3.25 -9.39
CA THR A 23 -1.72 2.67 -10.73
C THR A 23 -0.29 2.20 -10.95
N VAL A 24 -0.12 0.98 -11.47
CA VAL A 24 1.20 0.45 -11.87
C VAL A 24 1.64 1.14 -13.15
N GLU A 25 2.78 1.83 -13.08
CA GLU A 25 3.36 2.55 -14.22
C GLU A 25 4.46 1.71 -14.90
N GLU A 26 5.18 0.89 -14.13
CA GLU A 26 6.29 0.08 -14.63
C GLU A 26 6.42 -1.22 -13.82
N VAL A 27 6.78 -2.31 -14.49
CA VAL A 27 7.08 -3.62 -13.88
C VAL A 27 8.46 -4.04 -14.40
N THR A 28 9.39 -4.27 -13.48
CA THR A 28 10.77 -4.70 -13.77
C THR A 28 11.12 -5.93 -12.93
N GLU A 29 12.29 -6.51 -13.15
CA GLU A 29 12.80 -7.60 -12.30
C GLU A 29 13.07 -7.15 -10.86
N GLU A 30 13.26 -5.84 -10.65
CA GLU A 30 13.57 -5.24 -9.34
C GLU A 30 12.31 -4.91 -8.52
N GLY A 31 11.13 -4.92 -9.15
CA GLY A 31 9.85 -4.63 -8.50
C GLY A 31 8.92 -3.84 -9.40
N ILE A 32 8.01 -3.08 -8.80
CA ILE A 32 7.05 -2.26 -9.55
C ILE A 32 7.08 -0.80 -9.15
N LYS A 33 6.89 0.07 -10.14
CA LYS A 33 6.73 1.51 -9.95
C LYS A 33 5.26 1.86 -9.97
N ILE A 34 4.81 2.67 -9.02
CA ILE A 34 3.40 3.04 -8.87
C ILE A 34 3.22 4.56 -8.82
N ARG A 35 2.10 5.04 -9.36
CA ARG A 35 1.56 6.38 -9.10
C ARG A 35 0.39 6.26 -8.14
N VAL A 36 0.49 6.86 -6.96
CA VAL A 36 -0.60 6.89 -5.98
C VAL A 36 -1.70 7.82 -6.50
N ASP A 37 -2.96 7.37 -6.41
CA ASP A 37 -4.10 8.15 -6.86
C ASP A 37 -4.21 9.44 -6.04
N GLY A 38 -4.20 10.60 -6.71
CA GLY A 38 -4.26 11.92 -6.07
C GLY A 38 -2.92 12.57 -5.77
N GLU A 39 -1.79 11.89 -6.03
CA GLU A 39 -0.46 12.51 -6.06
C GLU A 39 -0.12 12.95 -7.50
N GLU A 40 0.40 14.17 -7.67
CA GLU A 40 0.80 14.68 -9.00
C GLU A 40 2.07 14.02 -9.51
N GLU A 41 2.96 13.60 -8.61
CA GLU A 41 4.25 12.99 -8.98
C GLU A 41 4.21 11.46 -8.87
N VAL A 42 4.75 10.79 -9.90
CA VAL A 42 5.01 9.36 -9.86
C VAL A 42 6.19 9.12 -8.92
N ARG A 43 6.00 8.29 -7.90
CA ARG A 43 7.09 7.91 -7.01
C ARG A 43 8.13 7.11 -7.80
N GLN A 44 9.40 7.54 -7.74
CA GLN A 44 10.54 6.92 -8.45
C GLN A 44 11.09 5.66 -7.74
N THR A 45 10.30 5.07 -6.84
CA THR A 45 10.71 3.94 -6.01
C THR A 45 10.05 2.67 -6.52
N TYR A 46 10.84 1.60 -6.62
CA TYR A 46 10.36 0.26 -6.93
C TYR A 46 9.95 -0.46 -5.64
N TYR A 47 8.80 -1.12 -5.69
CA TYR A 47 8.21 -1.84 -4.56
C TYR A 47 8.12 -3.32 -4.87
N ASN A 48 8.35 -4.15 -3.85
CA ASN A 48 8.10 -5.58 -3.95
C ASN A 48 6.59 -5.84 -4.04
N SER A 49 6.18 -6.55 -5.08
CA SER A 49 4.80 -6.99 -5.23
C SER A 49 4.65 -8.44 -4.78
N LEU A 50 3.65 -8.71 -3.94
CA LEU A 50 3.23 -10.08 -3.59
C LEU A 50 2.14 -10.61 -4.54
N ALA A 51 1.69 -9.78 -5.48
CA ALA A 51 0.67 -10.10 -6.47
C ALA A 51 1.26 -9.99 -7.89
N ASN A 52 0.83 -10.87 -8.79
CA ASN A 52 1.08 -10.69 -10.22
C ASN A 52 0.26 -9.49 -10.72
N VAL A 53 0.94 -8.45 -11.19
CA VAL A 53 0.35 -7.21 -11.66
C VAL A 53 0.97 -6.82 -13.00
N ASP A 54 0.15 -6.25 -13.86
CA ASP A 54 0.54 -5.74 -15.17
C ASP A 54 0.60 -4.21 -15.16
N VAL A 55 1.32 -3.63 -16.12
CA VAL A 55 1.32 -2.17 -16.31
C VAL A 55 -0.11 -1.68 -16.56
N LYS A 56 -0.49 -0.57 -15.91
CA LYS A 56 -1.84 0.02 -15.83
C LYS A 56 -2.82 -0.69 -14.91
N ASP A 57 -2.43 -1.76 -14.23
CA ASP A 57 -3.28 -2.32 -13.18
C ASP A 57 -3.45 -1.29 -12.05
N ARG A 58 -4.68 -1.20 -11.54
CA ARG A 58 -4.95 -0.45 -10.32
C ARG A 58 -4.82 -1.40 -9.14
N VAL A 59 -4.02 -1.00 -8.16
CA VAL A 59 -3.66 -1.80 -7.00
C VAL A 59 -4.05 -1.13 -5.71
N TYR A 60 -4.28 -1.95 -4.69
CA TYR A 60 -4.44 -1.48 -3.32
C TYR A 60 -3.09 -1.50 -2.62
N ILE A 61 -2.70 -0.38 -2.01
CA ILE A 61 -1.46 -0.27 -1.22
C ILE A 61 -1.78 -0.06 0.26
N GLN A 62 -1.06 -0.78 1.12
CA GLN A 62 -1.06 -0.57 2.56
C GLN A 62 0.33 -0.22 3.03
N TYR A 63 0.43 0.76 3.93
CA TYR A 63 1.70 1.06 4.59
C TYR A 63 1.72 0.28 5.91
N VAL A 64 2.80 -0.46 6.15
CA VAL A 64 3.00 -1.21 7.38
C VAL A 64 4.42 -0.92 7.86
N SER A 65 4.53 -0.20 8.98
CA SER A 65 5.82 0.09 9.64
C SER A 65 6.91 0.66 8.71
N GLY A 66 6.54 1.55 7.78
CA GLY A 66 7.48 2.18 6.84
C GLY A 66 7.67 1.42 5.51
N THR A 67 7.05 0.25 5.36
CA THR A 67 7.06 -0.54 4.12
C THR A 67 5.72 -0.40 3.39
N ILE A 68 5.75 -0.33 2.06
CA ILE A 68 4.53 -0.44 1.23
C ILE A 68 4.30 -1.91 0.87
N LEU A 69 3.10 -2.40 1.15
CA LEU A 69 2.63 -3.71 0.73
C LEU A 69 1.53 -3.57 -0.31
N ILE A 70 1.64 -4.33 -1.40
CA ILE A 70 0.63 -4.40 -2.45
C ILE A 70 -0.25 -5.60 -2.18
N ILE A 71 -1.52 -5.36 -1.85
CA ILE A 71 -2.42 -6.38 -1.29
C ILE A 71 -3.35 -6.99 -2.34
N GLY A 72 -3.40 -6.42 -3.54
CA GLY A 72 -4.11 -7.05 -4.65
C GLY A 72 -4.37 -6.13 -5.82
N ARG A 73 -4.79 -6.74 -6.93
CA ARG A 73 -5.25 -6.09 -8.15
C ARG A 73 -6.75 -5.84 -8.08
N LEU A 74 -7.19 -4.63 -8.46
CA LEU A 74 -8.60 -4.34 -8.69
C LEU A 74 -9.04 -4.88 -10.05
N MET A 75 -9.93 -5.87 -10.02
CA MET A 75 -10.58 -6.39 -11.22
C MET A 75 -11.84 -5.57 -11.48
N TYR A 76 -11.83 -4.75 -12.54
CA TYR A 76 -13.07 -4.12 -13.00
C TYR A 76 -13.92 -5.18 -13.71
N LYS A 77 -15.14 -5.43 -13.21
CA LYS A 77 -16.13 -6.23 -13.94
C LYS A 77 -16.51 -5.44 -15.20
N LYS A 78 -16.16 -5.95 -16.39
CA LYS A 78 -16.69 -5.40 -17.65
C LYS A 78 -18.22 -5.45 -17.59
N GLY A 79 -18.84 -4.28 -17.65
CA GLY A 79 -20.27 -4.13 -17.91
C GLY A 79 -20.61 -4.40 -19.36
#